data_AF-A0A087QSF4-F1
#
_entry.id   AF-A0A087QSF4-F1
#
_cell.length_a   1.000
_cell.length_b   1.000
_cell.length_c   1.000
_cell.angle_alpha   90.00
_cell.angle_beta   90.00
_cell.angle_gamma   90.00
#
_symmetry.space_group_name_H-M   'P 1'
#
loop_
_entity.id
_entity.type
_entity.pdbx_description
1 polymer ?
#
loop_
_entity_poly.entity_id
_entity_poly.type
_entity_poly.pdbx_seq_one_letter_code
_entity_poly.pdbx_strand_id
1 'polypeptide(L)'
;REMGQAKSKVRTLNFRKAKFQLFKQLVNRTPWETAVRDRGAEQSWQMFKDTFHRAQELSITMCKKSGKEGKRPAWMSQDLQVKLKGKKEMHRQWKQGQVSLEEYREAARLCRDEVRKAKVWLELNLARDTKNNKGFYRYVSQKRKVEESVTPLMKMTGKLVTTDNEKAEVLNDFFASVFTGNFSSQTSRVDGP
;
A
#
# COMPACT_ATOMS: atom_id res chain seq x y z
N ARG A 1 21.95 -3.26 -13.13
CA ARG A 1 21.26 -4.25 -12.27
C ARG A 1 19.85 -3.73 -12.03
N GLU A 2 18.88 -4.22 -12.79
CA GLU A 2 17.47 -3.86 -12.65
C GLU A 2 16.90 -4.58 -11.42
N MET A 3 16.69 -3.84 -10.34
CA MET A 3 15.86 -4.29 -9.23
C MET A 3 14.40 -4.19 -9.69
N GLY A 4 13.95 -5.22 -10.43
CA GLY A 4 12.54 -5.39 -10.75
C GLY A 4 11.74 -5.46 -9.46
N GLN A 5 10.95 -4.42 -9.18
CA GLN A 5 10.01 -4.42 -8.06
C GLN A 5 9.17 -5.68 -8.13
N ALA A 6 9.37 -6.58 -7.16
CA ALA A 6 8.55 -7.77 -7.00
C ALA A 6 7.13 -7.31 -6.66
N LYS A 7 6.29 -7.17 -7.68
CA LYS A 7 4.86 -6.91 -7.51
C LYS A 7 4.29 -8.07 -6.69
N SER A 8 3.84 -7.81 -5.48
CA SER A 8 3.18 -8.84 -4.67
C SER A 8 1.96 -9.35 -5.46
N LYS A 9 1.98 -10.64 -5.84
CA LYS A 9 0.89 -11.31 -6.57
C LYS A 9 -0.27 -11.60 -5.62
N VAL A 10 -0.70 -10.61 -4.84
CA VAL A 10 -1.86 -10.77 -3.95
C VAL A 10 -3.10 -10.91 -4.82
N ARG A 11 -3.65 -12.13 -4.86
CA ARG A 11 -4.95 -12.40 -5.48
C ARG A 11 -6.04 -12.00 -4.48
N THR A 12 -7.13 -11.42 -4.96
CA THR A 12 -8.26 -11.01 -4.11
C THR A 12 -9.56 -11.36 -4.82
N LEU A 13 -10.61 -11.63 -4.06
CA LEU A 13 -11.94 -11.94 -4.59
C LEU A 13 -12.54 -10.72 -5.28
N ASN A 14 -13.07 -10.91 -6.49
CA ASN A 14 -13.71 -9.84 -7.24
C ASN A 14 -15.23 -9.79 -7.01
N PHE A 15 -15.64 -9.18 -5.90
CA PHE A 15 -17.06 -9.07 -5.55
C PHE A 15 -17.91 -8.29 -6.56
N ARG A 16 -17.31 -7.42 -7.39
CA ARG A 16 -18.05 -6.69 -8.44
C ARG A 16 -18.56 -7.60 -9.56
N LYS A 17 -17.90 -8.74 -9.78
CA LYS A 17 -18.28 -9.73 -10.79
C LYS A 17 -18.83 -11.02 -10.17
N ALA A 18 -19.17 -11.00 -8.88
CA ALA A 18 -19.66 -12.16 -8.17
C ALA A 18 -21.07 -12.56 -8.64
N LYS A 19 -21.29 -13.85 -8.85
CA LYS A 19 -22.62 -14.43 -9.15
C LYS A 19 -23.34 -14.75 -7.84
N PHE A 20 -23.89 -13.73 -7.18
CA PHE A 20 -24.52 -13.89 -5.86
C PHE A 20 -25.72 -14.85 -5.84
N GLN A 21 -26.47 -14.96 -6.94
CA GLN A 21 -27.56 -15.93 -7.06
C GLN A 21 -27.03 -17.37 -7.02
N LEU A 22 -25.95 -17.65 -7.75
CA LEU A 22 -25.28 -18.95 -7.72
C LEU A 22 -24.70 -19.23 -6.32
N PHE A 23 -24.10 -18.24 -5.68
CA PHE A 23 -23.57 -18.37 -4.32
C PHE A 23 -24.66 -18.79 -3.32
N LYS A 24 -25.80 -18.08 -3.33
CA LYS A 24 -26.95 -18.40 -2.47
C LYS A 24 -27.49 -19.81 -2.75
N GLN A 25 -27.62 -20.19 -4.01
CA GLN A 25 -28.06 -21.53 -4.38
C GLN A 25 -27.11 -22.61 -3.87
N LEU A 26 -25.80 -22.42 -3.97
CA LEU A 26 -24.80 -23.38 -3.50
C LEU A 26 -24.82 -23.56 -1.98
N VAL A 27 -25.01 -22.47 -1.22
CA VAL A 27 -25.10 -22.52 0.25
C VAL A 27 -26.41 -23.14 0.70
N ASN A 28 -27.53 -22.84 0.03
CA ASN A 28 -28.86 -23.35 0.39
C ASN A 28 -29.08 -24.82 -0.02
N ARG A 29 -28.27 -25.37 -0.91
CA ARG A 29 -28.32 -26.79 -1.29
C ARG A 29 -27.86 -27.73 -0.17
N THR A 30 -27.09 -27.23 0.78
CA THR A 30 -26.61 -28.03 1.90
C THR A 30 -27.75 -28.24 2.91
N PRO A 31 -28.09 -29.49 3.25
CA PRO A 31 -29.13 -29.77 4.24
C PRO A 31 -28.56 -29.55 5.66
N TRP A 32 -28.53 -28.28 6.08
CA TRP A 32 -27.87 -27.85 7.32
C TRP A 32 -28.37 -28.59 8.56
N GLU A 33 -29.69 -28.80 8.66
CA GLU A 33 -30.36 -29.46 9.79
C GLU A 33 -29.94 -30.92 10.01
N THR A 34 -29.50 -31.61 8.96
CA THR A 34 -28.95 -32.97 9.08
C THR A 34 -27.42 -32.92 9.15
N ALA A 35 -26.80 -31.97 8.46
CA ALA A 35 -25.35 -31.82 8.40
C ALA A 35 -24.70 -31.52 9.76
N VAL A 36 -25.40 -30.79 10.63
CA VAL A 36 -24.88 -30.34 11.94
C VAL A 36 -25.51 -31.07 13.14
N ARG A 37 -26.52 -31.92 12.92
CA ARG A 37 -27.36 -32.53 13.97
C ARG A 37 -26.57 -33.29 15.04
N ASP A 38 -25.59 -34.08 14.59
CA ASP A 38 -24.82 -34.98 15.45
C ASP A 38 -23.39 -34.48 15.68
N ARG A 39 -23.13 -33.18 15.46
CA ARG A 39 -21.80 -32.58 15.50
C ARG A 39 -21.69 -31.53 16.61
N GLY A 40 -20.53 -31.51 17.26
CA GLY A 40 -20.19 -30.44 18.21
C GLY A 40 -20.05 -29.08 17.52
N ALA A 41 -20.17 -28.01 18.29
CA ALA A 41 -20.18 -26.62 17.77
C ALA A 41 -18.99 -26.31 16.85
N GLU A 42 -17.78 -26.74 17.21
CA GLU A 42 -16.57 -26.49 16.41
C GLU A 42 -16.61 -27.24 15.06
N GLN A 43 -17.08 -28.48 15.06
CA GLN A 43 -17.19 -29.29 13.84
C GLN A 43 -18.27 -28.75 12.90
N SER A 44 -19.39 -28.31 13.47
CA SER A 44 -20.48 -27.64 12.73
C SER A 44 -20.00 -26.33 12.13
N TRP A 45 -19.21 -25.55 12.86
CA TRP A 45 -18.61 -24.30 12.36
C TRP A 45 -17.59 -24.56 11.24
N GLN A 46 -16.75 -25.58 11.37
CA GLN A 46 -15.79 -25.95 10.33
C GLN A 46 -16.50 -26.38 9.04
N MET A 47 -17.55 -27.19 9.14
CA MET A 47 -18.34 -27.63 7.99
C MET A 47 -19.02 -26.46 7.28
N PHE A 48 -19.53 -25.48 8.03
CA PHE A 48 -20.05 -24.25 7.46
C PHE A 48 -18.98 -23.45 6.72
N LYS A 49 -17.83 -23.19 7.36
CA LYS A 49 -16.68 -22.47 6.74
C LYS A 49 -16.25 -23.11 5.43
N ASP A 50 -16.10 -24.43 5.42
CA ASP A 50 -15.64 -25.16 4.22
C ASP A 50 -16.64 -25.05 3.07
N THR A 51 -17.93 -25.19 3.37
CA THR A 51 -19.01 -25.08 2.39
C THR A 51 -19.12 -23.65 1.85
N PHE A 52 -18.99 -22.66 2.73
CA PHE A 52 -19.00 -21.24 2.37
C PHE A 52 -17.82 -20.89 1.46
N HIS A 53 -16.60 -21.33 1.80
CA HIS A 53 -15.41 -21.10 0.98
C HIS A 53 -15.51 -21.80 -0.37
N ARG A 54 -16.02 -23.04 -0.43
CA ARG A 54 -16.30 -23.73 -1.71
C ARG A 54 -17.30 -22.96 -2.58
N ALA A 55 -18.40 -22.49 -2.00
CA ALA A 55 -19.38 -21.67 -2.72
C ALA A 55 -18.77 -20.36 -3.21
N GLN A 56 -17.87 -19.76 -2.41
CA GLN A 56 -17.18 -18.52 -2.72
C GLN A 56 -16.22 -18.68 -3.91
N GLU A 57 -15.46 -19.77 -3.94
CA GLU A 57 -14.53 -20.08 -5.05
C GLU A 57 -15.27 -20.29 -6.37
N LEU A 58 -16.41 -20.96 -6.35
CA LEU A 58 -17.22 -21.23 -7.55
C LEU A 58 -17.98 -19.99 -8.04
N SER A 59 -18.34 -19.08 -7.14
CA SER A 59 -19.22 -17.94 -7.46
C SER A 59 -18.47 -16.62 -7.65
N ILE A 60 -17.25 -16.51 -7.13
CA ILE A 60 -16.46 -15.28 -7.13
C ILE A 60 -15.09 -15.53 -7.75
N THR A 61 -14.90 -15.03 -8.96
CA THR A 61 -13.60 -15.13 -9.64
C THR A 61 -12.52 -14.36 -8.88
N MET A 62 -11.34 -14.94 -8.74
CA MET A 62 -10.16 -14.27 -8.20
C MET A 62 -9.62 -13.25 -9.21
N CYS A 63 -9.40 -12.01 -8.79
CA CYS A 63 -8.68 -11.02 -9.58
C CYS A 63 -7.27 -10.80 -9.01
N LYS A 64 -6.33 -10.52 -9.91
CA LYS A 64 -5.04 -9.95 -9.52
C LYS A 64 -5.33 -8.54 -9.04
N LYS A 65 -4.92 -8.18 -7.82
CA LYS A 65 -4.80 -6.76 -7.49
C LYS A 65 -3.76 -6.19 -8.44
N SER A 66 -4.17 -5.34 -9.37
CA SER A 66 -3.21 -4.45 -10.01
C SER A 66 -2.66 -3.60 -8.88
N GLY A 67 -1.43 -3.87 -8.46
CA GLY A 67 -0.73 -3.02 -7.51
C GLY A 67 -0.84 -1.61 -8.06
N LYS A 68 -1.46 -0.69 -7.30
CA LYS A 68 -1.93 0.64 -7.74
C LYS A 68 -1.02 1.14 -8.84
N GLU A 69 -1.42 0.88 -10.08
CA GLU A 69 -0.57 1.14 -11.22
C GLU A 69 -0.29 2.63 -11.16
N GLY A 70 1.01 2.99 -11.12
CA GLY A 70 1.48 4.28 -10.64
C GLY A 70 0.57 5.38 -11.16
N LYS A 71 -0.30 5.91 -10.28
CA LYS A 71 -1.36 6.80 -10.72
C LYS A 71 -0.68 7.96 -11.43
N ARG A 72 -1.07 8.17 -12.69
CA ARG A 72 -0.60 9.29 -13.50
C ARG A 72 -0.60 10.56 -12.64
N PRO A 73 0.54 11.25 -12.49
CA PRO A 73 0.58 12.48 -11.72
C PRO A 73 -0.44 13.49 -12.25
N ALA A 74 -1.11 14.21 -11.36
CA ALA A 74 -2.20 15.11 -11.74
C ALA A 74 -1.77 16.24 -12.70
N TRP A 75 -0.48 16.60 -12.72
CA TRP A 75 0.09 17.61 -13.62
C TRP A 75 0.41 17.07 -15.02
N MET A 76 0.36 15.75 -15.24
CA MET A 76 0.85 15.14 -16.47
C MET A 76 -0.27 15.06 -17.52
N SER A 77 -0.26 15.94 -18.53
CA SER A 77 -1.18 15.87 -19.69
C SER A 77 -0.74 14.83 -20.73
N GLN A 78 -1.62 14.48 -21.68
CA GLN A 78 -1.34 13.50 -22.73
C GLN A 78 -0.22 13.97 -23.63
N ASP A 79 -0.26 15.25 -24.01
CA ASP A 79 0.76 15.88 -24.84
C ASP A 79 2.12 15.89 -24.14
N LEU A 80 2.14 16.17 -22.83
CA LEU A 80 3.38 16.14 -22.05
C LEU A 80 3.98 14.73 -21.97
N GLN A 81 3.12 13.71 -21.95
CA GLN A 81 3.57 12.32 -22.00
C GLN A 81 4.21 11.97 -23.35
N VAL A 82 3.65 12.47 -24.46
CA VAL A 82 4.24 12.33 -25.80
C VAL A 82 5.60 13.02 -25.86
N LYS A 83 5.71 14.27 -25.36
CA LYS A 83 6.98 15.00 -25.28
C LYS A 83 8.04 14.26 -24.46
N LEU A 84 7.65 13.68 -23.32
CA LEU A 84 8.54 12.87 -22.48
C LEU A 84 9.04 11.60 -23.19
N LYS A 85 8.16 10.92 -23.95
CA LYS A 85 8.55 9.78 -24.80
C LYS A 85 9.50 10.22 -25.91
N GLY A 86 9.22 11.33 -26.59
CA GLY A 86 10.08 11.90 -27.62
C GLY A 86 11.47 12.25 -27.10
N LYS A 87 11.57 12.88 -25.92
CA LYS A 87 12.86 13.13 -25.26
C LYS A 87 13.62 11.82 -24.97
N LYS A 88 12.93 10.79 -24.50
CA LYS A 88 13.55 9.48 -24.21
C LYS A 88 14.07 8.82 -25.49
N GLU A 89 13.34 8.97 -26.59
CA GLU A 89 13.75 8.48 -27.90
C GLU A 89 14.96 9.25 -28.44
N MET A 90 14.98 10.57 -28.35
CA MET A 90 16.16 11.37 -28.70
C MET A 90 17.39 10.98 -27.87
N HIS A 91 17.23 10.66 -26.58
CA HIS A 91 18.33 10.16 -25.78
C HIS A 91 18.90 8.85 -26.34
N ARG A 92 18.03 7.94 -26.81
CA ARG A 92 18.42 6.69 -27.46
C ARG A 92 19.17 6.96 -28.76
N GLN A 93 18.67 7.87 -29.60
CA GLN A 93 19.30 8.24 -30.86
C GLN A 93 20.64 8.96 -30.68
N TRP A 94 20.75 9.86 -29.71
CA TRP A 94 22.02 10.46 -29.31
C TRP A 94 23.04 9.41 -28.86
N LYS A 95 22.62 8.43 -28.05
CA LYS A 95 23.48 7.31 -27.66
C LYS A 95 23.93 6.44 -28.83
N GLN A 96 23.20 6.46 -29.94
CA GLN A 96 23.51 5.75 -31.19
C GLN A 96 24.25 6.62 -32.22
N GLY A 97 24.54 7.88 -31.90
CA GLY A 97 25.23 8.82 -32.80
C GLY A 97 24.38 9.39 -33.93
N GLN A 98 23.05 9.19 -33.90
CA GLN A 98 22.13 9.66 -34.94
C GLN A 98 21.70 11.12 -34.77
N VAL A 99 21.85 11.66 -33.56
CA VAL A 99 21.41 13.01 -33.17
C VAL A 99 22.55 13.70 -32.44
N SER A 100 22.74 15.00 -32.69
CA SER A 100 23.77 15.78 -32.02
C SER A 100 23.47 15.94 -30.52
N LEU A 101 24.51 16.22 -29.72
CA LEU A 101 24.33 16.46 -28.30
C LEU A 101 23.49 17.73 -28.06
N GLU A 102 23.63 18.71 -28.93
CA GLU A 102 22.94 20.01 -28.90
C GLU A 102 21.43 19.85 -29.10
N GLU A 103 21.00 19.10 -30.11
CA GLU A 103 19.59 18.82 -30.38
C GLU A 103 18.92 18.07 -29.21
N TYR A 104 19.61 17.07 -28.65
CA TYR A 104 19.13 16.37 -27.46
C TYR A 104 19.03 17.32 -26.25
N ARG A 105 20.02 18.19 -26.03
CA ARG A 105 20.02 19.16 -24.92
C ARG A 105 18.88 20.15 -25.03
N GLU A 106 18.62 20.69 -26.22
CA GLU A 106 17.50 21.58 -26.51
C GLU A 106 16.16 20.88 -26.21
N ALA A 107 15.93 19.68 -26.76
CA ALA A 107 14.72 18.91 -26.52
C ALA A 107 14.54 18.57 -25.02
N ALA A 108 15.62 18.24 -24.32
CA ALA A 108 15.60 17.98 -22.89
C ALA A 108 15.29 19.24 -22.06
N ARG A 109 15.77 20.42 -22.46
CA ARG A 109 15.44 21.71 -21.83
C ARG A 109 13.96 22.03 -22.00
N LEU A 110 13.46 22.03 -23.23
CA LEU A 110 12.04 22.28 -23.53
C LEU A 110 11.12 21.33 -22.76
N CYS A 111 11.45 20.03 -22.73
CA CYS A 111 10.66 19.06 -21.99
C CYS A 111 10.66 19.34 -20.47
N ARG A 112 11.79 19.78 -19.88
CA ARG A 112 11.85 20.16 -18.46
C ARG A 112 11.01 21.39 -18.16
N ASP A 113 11.05 22.38 -19.04
CA ASP A 113 10.31 23.63 -18.85
C ASP A 113 8.80 23.40 -18.93
N GLU A 114 8.34 22.58 -19.88
CA GLU A 114 6.94 22.19 -19.99
C GLU A 114 6.47 21.41 -18.75
N VAL A 115 7.29 20.51 -18.20
CA VAL A 115 7.00 19.84 -16.93
C VAL A 115 6.90 20.84 -15.77
N ARG A 116 7.79 21.85 -15.73
CA ARG A 116 7.75 22.89 -14.70
C ARG A 116 6.46 23.70 -14.81
N LYS A 117 6.11 24.18 -16.00
CA LYS A 117 4.87 24.93 -16.26
C LYS A 117 3.63 24.12 -15.86
N ALA A 118 3.57 22.84 -16.22
CA ALA A 118 2.43 21.98 -15.89
C ALA A 118 2.25 21.78 -14.38
N LYS A 119 3.35 21.67 -13.62
CA LYS A 119 3.30 21.59 -12.15
C LYS A 119 2.82 22.90 -11.53
N VAL A 120 3.35 24.04 -11.97
CA VAL A 120 2.92 25.36 -11.49
C VAL A 120 1.44 25.59 -11.79
N TRP A 121 0.99 25.22 -12.99
CA TRP A 121 -0.41 25.35 -13.38
C TRP A 121 -1.34 24.49 -12.52
N LEU A 122 -0.94 23.26 -12.17
CA LEU A 122 -1.68 22.43 -11.23
C LEU A 122 -1.77 23.09 -9.84
N GLU A 123 -0.65 23.60 -9.32
CA GLU A 123 -0.60 24.25 -8.00
C GLU A 123 -1.46 25.53 -7.96
N LEU A 124 -1.43 26.33 -9.03
CA LEU A 124 -2.27 27.51 -9.20
C LEU A 124 -3.77 27.15 -9.19
N ASN A 125 -4.16 26.10 -9.92
CA ASN A 125 -5.55 25.65 -9.92
C ASN A 125 -6.00 25.12 -8.56
N LEU A 126 -5.11 24.42 -7.83
CA LEU A 126 -5.38 23.96 -6.47
C LEU A 126 -5.54 25.13 -5.48
N ALA A 127 -4.75 26.19 -5.64
CA ALA A 127 -4.84 27.39 -4.80
C ALA A 127 -6.11 28.20 -5.08
N ARG A 128 -6.58 28.22 -6.34
CA ARG A 128 -7.81 28.91 -6.76
C ARG A 128 -9.08 28.20 -6.32
N ASP A 129 -9.05 26.87 -6.19
CA ASP A 129 -10.19 26.05 -5.80
C ASP A 129 -10.44 26.10 -4.27
N THR A 130 -10.96 27.25 -3.79
CA THR A 130 -11.29 27.48 -2.37
C THR A 130 -12.46 26.61 -1.87
N LYS A 131 -13.25 26.04 -2.78
CA LYS A 131 -14.39 25.19 -2.47
C LYS A 131 -13.97 23.75 -2.19
N ASN A 132 -12.86 23.28 -2.75
CA ASN A 132 -12.40 21.89 -2.66
C ASN A 132 -11.06 21.75 -1.93
N ASN A 133 -11.06 22.05 -0.63
CA ASN A 133 -9.89 21.88 0.24
C ASN A 133 -9.32 20.45 0.22
N LYS A 134 -10.17 19.44 -0.09
CA LYS A 134 -9.75 18.03 -0.20
C LYS A 134 -8.73 17.80 -1.31
N GLY A 135 -8.82 18.52 -2.43
CA GLY A 135 -7.86 18.44 -3.53
C GLY A 135 -6.45 18.89 -3.11
N PHE A 136 -6.39 20.01 -2.40
CA PHE A 136 -5.15 20.58 -1.86
C PHE A 136 -4.49 19.67 -0.83
N TYR A 137 -5.21 19.24 0.23
CA TYR A 137 -4.65 18.34 1.24
C TYR A 137 -4.21 16.99 0.65
N ARG A 138 -4.90 16.50 -0.40
CA ARG A 138 -4.48 15.30 -1.14
C ARG A 138 -3.18 15.53 -1.93
N TYR A 139 -2.98 16.71 -2.51
CA TYR A 139 -1.74 17.06 -3.19
C TYR A 139 -0.56 17.18 -2.20
N VAL A 140 -0.78 17.89 -1.08
CA VAL A 140 0.21 18.05 -0.01
C VAL A 140 0.60 16.70 0.59
N SER A 141 -0.38 15.84 0.92
CA SER A 141 -0.09 14.48 1.43
C SER A 141 0.65 13.61 0.41
N GLN A 142 0.37 13.72 -0.89
CA GLN A 142 1.14 13.03 -1.92
C GLN A 142 2.60 13.50 -2.00
N LYS A 143 2.85 14.80 -1.80
CA LYS A 143 4.20 15.37 -1.78
C LYS A 143 4.95 15.06 -0.49
N ARG A 144 4.23 14.97 0.62
CA ARG A 144 4.74 14.59 1.95
C ARG A 144 5.02 13.11 2.11
N LYS A 145 4.65 12.26 1.14
CA LYS A 145 5.10 10.85 1.06
C LYS A 145 6.61 10.79 0.78
N VAL A 146 7.40 11.28 1.72
CA VAL A 146 8.60 10.58 2.15
C VAL A 146 8.12 9.24 2.68
N GLU A 147 8.86 8.17 2.39
CA GLU A 147 8.64 6.89 3.04
C GLU A 147 8.71 7.16 4.55
N GLU A 148 7.56 7.23 5.23
CA GLU A 148 7.50 7.15 6.69
C GLU A 148 7.88 5.71 7.09
N SER A 149 9.07 5.27 6.67
CA SER A 149 9.75 4.18 7.31
C SER A 149 10.23 4.75 8.63
N VAL A 150 9.84 4.12 9.73
CA VAL A 150 10.48 4.38 11.02
C VAL A 150 11.98 4.26 10.79
N THR A 151 12.70 5.35 11.05
CA THR A 151 14.17 5.42 10.97
C THR A 151 14.75 4.21 11.73
N PRO A 152 15.87 3.61 11.28
CA PRO A 152 16.44 2.46 11.98
C PRO A 152 16.56 2.74 13.48
N LEU A 153 15.88 1.92 14.29
CA LEU A 153 15.88 2.06 15.74
C LEU A 153 17.10 1.33 16.31
N MET A 154 17.60 1.79 17.45
CA MET A 154 18.75 1.16 18.11
C MET A 154 18.24 0.36 19.31
N LYS A 155 18.58 -0.93 19.38
CA LYS A 155 18.31 -1.75 20.56
C LYS A 155 19.15 -1.25 21.74
N MET A 156 18.75 -1.56 22.98
CA MET A 156 19.57 -1.30 24.17
C MET A 156 20.96 -1.95 24.10
N THR A 157 21.09 -3.03 23.35
CA THR A 157 22.35 -3.73 23.04
C THR A 157 23.25 -2.99 22.03
N GLY A 158 22.87 -1.78 21.57
CA GLY A 158 23.66 -0.96 20.65
C GLY A 158 23.58 -1.36 19.17
N LYS A 159 22.77 -2.36 18.81
CA LYS A 159 22.61 -2.83 17.43
C LYS A 159 21.49 -2.08 16.70
N LEU A 160 21.76 -1.69 15.45
CA LEU A 160 20.78 -1.03 14.56
C LEU A 160 19.74 -2.03 14.04
N VAL A 161 18.47 -1.65 14.07
CA VAL A 161 17.34 -2.46 13.66
C VAL A 161 16.80 -1.97 12.32
N THR A 162 16.85 -2.83 11.32
CA THR A 162 16.43 -2.50 9.95
C THR A 162 15.08 -3.12 9.58
N THR A 163 14.69 -4.23 10.22
CA THR A 163 13.47 -5.00 9.94
C THR A 163 12.25 -4.48 10.71
N ASP A 164 11.09 -4.39 10.07
CA ASP A 164 9.87 -3.82 10.69
C ASP A 164 9.38 -4.62 11.92
N ASN A 165 9.52 -5.95 11.91
CA ASN A 165 9.15 -6.79 13.07
C ASN A 165 9.99 -6.47 14.30
N GLU A 166 11.31 -6.37 14.11
CA GLU A 166 12.23 -6.05 15.19
C GLU A 166 12.02 -4.61 15.71
N LYS A 167 11.61 -3.66 14.85
CA LYS A 167 11.25 -2.30 15.28
C LYS A 167 10.00 -2.31 16.16
N ALA A 168 9.01 -3.15 15.83
CA ALA A 168 7.79 -3.28 16.63
C ALA A 168 8.08 -3.86 18.02
N GLU A 169 8.96 -4.87 18.10
CA GLU A 169 9.42 -5.44 19.38
C GLU A 169 10.11 -4.38 20.25
N VAL A 170 11.07 -3.64 19.70
CA VAL A 170 11.80 -2.59 20.46
C VAL A 170 10.86 -1.51 20.99
N LEU A 171 9.89 -1.07 20.18
CA LEU A 171 8.90 -0.10 20.62
C LEU A 171 8.00 -0.69 21.71
N ASN A 172 7.55 -1.94 21.55
CA ASN A 172 6.72 -2.62 22.55
C ASN A 172 7.44 -2.79 23.89
N ASP A 173 8.72 -3.17 23.87
CA ASP A 173 9.56 -3.29 25.08
C ASP A 173 9.73 -1.93 25.78
N PHE A 174 9.96 -0.86 25.00
CA PHE A 174 10.04 0.50 25.55
C PHE A 174 8.73 0.94 26.18
N PHE A 175 7.60 0.74 25.50
CA PHE A 175 6.27 1.03 26.05
C PHE A 175 6.01 0.25 27.33
N ALA A 176 6.27 -1.07 27.32
CA ALA A 176 6.14 -1.90 28.51
C ALA A 176 7.00 -1.38 29.67
N SER A 177 8.25 -0.97 29.41
CA SER A 177 9.15 -0.43 30.43
C SER A 177 8.66 0.88 31.05
N VAL A 178 7.99 1.76 30.29
CA VAL A 178 7.47 3.04 30.82
C VAL A 178 6.22 2.83 31.68
N PHE A 179 5.41 1.82 31.37
CA PHE A 179 4.16 1.52 32.08
C PHE A 179 4.31 0.47 33.19
N THR A 180 5.38 -0.32 33.16
CA THR A 180 5.76 -1.22 34.25
C THR A 180 6.63 -0.45 35.22
N GLY A 181 6.02 0.48 35.95
CA GLY A 181 6.68 1.16 37.06
C GLY A 181 7.14 0.12 38.08
N ASN A 182 8.43 0.15 38.43
CA ASN A 182 8.95 -0.63 39.55
C ASN A 182 8.23 -0.14 40.82
N PHE A 183 7.13 -0.78 41.19
CA PHE A 183 6.65 -0.77 42.55
C PHE A 183 7.67 -1.59 43.35
N SER A 184 8.78 -0.96 43.74
CA SER A 184 9.61 -1.52 44.80
C SER A 184 8.71 -1.57 46.02
N SER A 185 8.18 -2.75 46.32
CA SER A 185 7.41 -3.01 47.53
C SER A 185 8.28 -2.59 48.71
N GLN A 186 7.96 -1.45 49.29
CA GLN A 186 8.57 -0.94 50.50
C GLN A 186 8.30 -1.98 51.59
N THR A 187 9.31 -2.78 51.92
CA THR A 187 9.20 -3.80 52.97
C THR A 187 9.08 -3.07 54.31
N SER A 188 7.84 -2.87 54.77
CA SER A 188 7.57 -2.45 56.14
C SER A 188 7.93 -3.61 57.08
N ARG A 189 9.11 -3.52 57.70
CA ARG A 189 9.50 -4.42 58.78
C ARG A 189 8.76 -3.98 60.04
N VAL A 190 7.73 -4.74 60.40
CA VAL A 190 7.10 -4.71 61.73
C VAL A 190 7.60 -5.96 62.45
N ASP A 191 8.55 -5.79 63.37
CA ASP A 191 8.84 -6.80 64.40
C ASP A 191 8.19 -6.30 65.70
N GLY A 192 7.16 -7.01 66.15
CA GLY A 192 6.73 -7.08 67.56
C GLY A 192 6.98 -8.51 68.07
N PRO A 193 6.96 -8.79 69.39
CA PRO A 193 6.18 -8.13 70.44
C PRO A 193 6.97 -7.28 71.43
#